data_AF-T1C6K1-F1
#
_entry.id   AF-T1C6K1-F1
#
_cell.length_a   1.000
_cell.length_b   1.000
_cell.length_c   1.000
_cell.angle_alpha   90.00
_cell.angle_beta   90.00
_cell.angle_gamma   90.00
#
_symmetry.space_group_name_H-M   'P 1'
#
loop_
_entity.id
_entity.type
_entity.pdbx_description
1 polymer ?
#
loop_
_entity_poly.entity_id
_entity_poly.type
_entity_poly.pdbx_seq_one_letter_code
_entity_poly.pdbx_strand_id
1 'polypeptide(L)'
;QAVVDALPSDRLLVYSPSEGWEPLCAFLGVPVPGEPFPRVNSREELMQSSRERGGVPLDPETAERFVRNYVETLKARAFGGQAAVPAAER
;
A
#
# COMPACT_ATOMS: atom_id res chain seq x y z
N GLN A 1 -10.97 19.38 -8.85
CA GLN A 1 -10.05 18.80 -7.85
C GLN A 1 -8.68 19.41 -8.12
N ALA A 2 -8.10 20.21 -7.22
CA ALA A 2 -6.99 21.12 -7.58
C ALA A 2 -5.81 20.46 -8.32
N VAL A 3 -5.46 19.21 -8.00
CA VAL A 3 -4.42 18.43 -8.71
C VAL A 3 -4.85 18.02 -10.12
N VAL A 4 -6.09 17.57 -10.28
CA VAL A 4 -6.67 17.17 -11.58
C VAL A 4 -6.81 18.36 -12.52
N ASP A 5 -7.21 19.51 -11.96
CA ASP A 5 -7.46 20.71 -12.75
C ASP A 5 -6.14 21.38 -13.21
N ALA A 6 -5.04 21.13 -12.50
CA ALA A 6 -3.73 21.75 -12.75
C ALA A 6 -2.79 20.93 -13.65
N LEU A 7 -3.13 19.67 -13.99
CA LEU A 7 -2.26 18.77 -14.74
C LEU A 7 -2.91 18.32 -16.06
N PRO A 8 -2.11 18.22 -17.14
CA PRO A 8 -2.55 17.54 -18.37
C PRO A 8 -2.97 16.09 -18.09
N SER A 9 -4.05 15.65 -18.73
CA SER A 9 -4.66 14.32 -18.49
C SER A 9 -3.76 13.16 -18.90
N ASP A 10 -2.84 13.37 -19.84
CA ASP A 10 -1.83 12.40 -20.26
C ASP A 10 -0.71 12.21 -19.22
N ARG A 11 -0.59 13.13 -18.26
CA ARG A 11 0.40 13.07 -17.17
C ARG A 11 -0.21 12.74 -15.81
N LEU A 12 -1.51 12.47 -15.75
CA LEU A 12 -2.23 12.17 -14.52
C LEU A 12 -3.18 10.98 -14.68
N LEU A 13 -2.97 9.96 -13.86
CA LEU A 13 -3.93 8.88 -13.65
C LEU A 13 -4.69 9.13 -12.34
N VAL A 14 -6.01 9.27 -12.40
CA VAL A 14 -6.88 9.17 -11.22
C VAL A 14 -7.17 7.69 -11.00
N TYR A 15 -6.74 7.14 -9.87
CA TYR A 15 -6.71 5.71 -9.62
C TYR A 15 -7.06 5.36 -8.18
N SER A 16 -7.81 4.29 -8.00
CA SER A 16 -8.08 3.62 -6.73
C SER A 16 -7.32 2.29 -6.66
N PRO A 17 -6.64 1.97 -5.54
CA PRO A 17 -5.99 0.67 -5.34
C PRO A 17 -6.91 -0.56 -5.51
N SER A 18 -8.23 -0.37 -5.42
CA SER A 18 -9.21 -1.42 -5.70
C SER A 18 -9.24 -1.87 -7.17
N GLU A 19 -8.77 -1.01 -8.09
CA GLU A 19 -8.75 -1.25 -9.54
C GLU A 19 -7.60 -2.16 -9.99
N GLY A 20 -6.67 -2.51 -9.10
CA GLY A 20 -5.63 -3.51 -9.39
C GLY A 20 -4.51 -2.99 -10.31
N TRP A 21 -3.85 -3.92 -11.01
CA TRP A 21 -2.63 -3.62 -11.78
C TRP A 21 -2.94 -2.98 -13.13
N GLU A 22 -4.03 -3.38 -13.77
CA GLU A 22 -4.30 -3.12 -15.17
C GLU A 22 -4.27 -1.62 -15.56
N PRO A 23 -5.04 -0.72 -14.93
CA PRO A 23 -5.00 0.70 -15.29
C PRO A 23 -3.68 1.38 -14.94
N LEU A 24 -3.01 0.94 -13.86
CA LEU A 24 -1.72 1.49 -13.44
C LEU A 24 -0.61 1.11 -14.41
N CYS A 25 -0.51 -0.16 -14.78
CA CYS A 25 0.48 -0.67 -15.72
C CYS A 25 0.27 -0.08 -17.13
N ALA A 26 -0.98 0.06 -17.57
CA ALA A 26 -1.32 0.69 -18.84
C ALA A 26 -0.85 2.16 -18.90
N PHE A 27 -1.08 2.93 -17.83
CA PHE A 27 -0.62 4.32 -17.73
C PHE A 27 0.91 4.44 -17.71
N LEU A 28 1.59 3.52 -17.03
CA LEU A 28 3.06 3.52 -16.92
C LEU A 28 3.77 2.91 -18.14
N GLY A 29 3.05 2.26 -19.06
CA GLY A 29 3.64 1.59 -20.23
C GLY A 29 4.47 0.36 -19.88
N VAL A 30 4.13 -0.35 -18.80
CA VAL A 30 4.84 -1.54 -18.32
C VAL A 30 3.93 -2.78 -18.35
N PRO A 31 4.47 -4.01 -18.43
CA PRO A 31 3.66 -5.22 -18.36
C PRO A 31 2.97 -5.40 -17.00
N VAL A 32 1.79 -6.02 -17.01
CA VAL A 32 1.07 -6.41 -15.79
C VAL A 32 1.80 -7.60 -15.13
N PRO A 33 2.12 -7.54 -13.83
CA PRO A 33 2.72 -8.66 -13.10
C PRO A 33 1.79 -9.88 -13.03
N GLY A 34 2.35 -11.08 -12.85
CA GLY A 34 1.56 -12.30 -12.67
C GLY A 34 1.00 -12.45 -11.26
N GLU A 35 1.51 -11.68 -10.32
CA GLU A 35 1.12 -11.67 -8.92
C GLU A 35 -0.13 -10.81 -8.68
N PRO A 36 -0.99 -11.18 -7.72
CA PRO A 36 -2.16 -10.37 -7.36
C PRO A 36 -1.73 -8.98 -6.86
N PHE A 37 -2.57 -7.97 -7.10
CA PHE A 37 -2.32 -6.63 -6.56
C PHE A 37 -2.28 -6.67 -5.02
N PRO A 38 -1.23 -6.16 -4.37
CA PRO A 38 -1.03 -6.32 -2.94
C PRO A 38 -2.11 -5.58 -2.13
N ARG A 39 -2.73 -6.30 -1.20
CA ARG A 39 -3.66 -5.73 -0.21
C ARG A 39 -3.07 -5.88 1.18
N VAL A 40 -2.30 -4.87 1.59
CA VAL A 40 -1.66 -4.78 2.91
C VAL A 40 -1.92 -3.40 3.50
N ASN A 41 -1.60 -3.22 4.78
CA ASN A 41 -1.72 -1.93 5.48
C ASN A 41 -3.18 -1.46 5.59
N SER A 42 -4.09 -2.39 5.87
CA SER A 42 -5.48 -2.02 6.16
C SER A 42 -5.57 -1.26 7.49
N ARG A 43 -6.63 -0.46 7.65
CA ARG A 43 -6.89 0.26 8.92
C ARG A 43 -6.96 -0.69 10.10
N GLU A 44 -7.57 -1.86 9.91
CA GLU A 44 -7.70 -2.88 10.95
C GLU A 44 -6.35 -3.46 11.34
N GLU A 45 -5.49 -3.80 10.37
CA GLU A 45 -4.12 -4.26 10.62
C GLU A 45 -3.30 -3.23 11.39
N LEU A 46 -3.41 -1.95 10.99
CA LEU A 46 -2.72 -0.85 11.66
C LEU A 46 -3.20 -0.68 13.10
N MET A 47 -4.52 -0.73 13.33
CA MET A 47 -5.12 -0.63 14.66
C MET A 47 -4.73 -1.79 15.57
N GLN A 48 -4.78 -3.01 15.05
CA GLN A 48 -4.38 -4.21 15.79
C GLN A 48 -2.91 -4.12 16.19
N SER A 49 -2.04 -3.79 15.23
CA SER A 49 -0.61 -3.54 15.47
C SER A 49 -0.38 -2.47 16.55
N SER A 50 -1.13 -1.37 16.51
CA SER A 50 -1.02 -0.30 17.51
C SER A 50 -1.48 -0.74 18.90
N ARG A 51 -2.53 -1.57 18.99
CA ARG A 51 -3.04 -2.10 20.26
C ARG A 51 -2.06 -3.07 20.91
N GLU A 52 -1.46 -3.95 20.12
CA GLU A 52 -0.48 -4.93 20.60
C GLU A 52 0.83 -4.28 21.03
N ARG A 53 1.27 -3.23 20.33
CA ARG A 53 2.61 -2.64 20.50
C ARG A 53 2.62 -1.31 21.26
N GLY A 54 1.47 -0.76 21.61
CA GLY A 54 1.37 0.52 22.34
C GLY A 54 1.61 1.77 21.49
N GLY A 55 1.50 1.68 20.16
CA GLY A 55 1.72 2.79 19.22
C GLY A 55 3.18 2.96 18.78
N VAL A 56 3.49 4.10 18.16
CA VAL A 56 4.86 4.44 17.75
C VAL A 56 5.60 5.04 18.96
N PRO A 57 6.81 4.54 19.30
CA PRO A 57 7.63 5.13 20.37
C PRO A 57 7.87 6.64 20.16
N LEU A 58 7.94 7.42 21.24
CA LEU A 58 8.21 8.87 21.16
C LEU A 58 9.69 9.19 20.93
N ASP A 59 10.58 8.30 21.35
CA ASP A 59 12.01 8.41 21.12
C ASP A 59 12.31 8.31 19.61
N PRO A 60 12.95 9.31 18.97
CA PRO A 60 13.16 9.33 17.53
C PRO A 60 13.94 8.14 16.97
N GLU A 61 14.99 7.69 17.65
CA GLU A 61 15.81 6.56 17.17
C GLU A 61 15.02 5.25 17.22
N THR A 62 14.27 5.06 18.30
CA THR A 62 13.40 3.89 18.46
C THR A 62 12.23 3.94 17.49
N ALA A 63 11.65 5.12 17.24
CA ALA A 63 10.59 5.34 16.27
C ALA A 63 11.05 5.02 14.85
N GLU A 64 12.24 5.49 14.45
CA GLU A 64 12.81 5.21 13.13
C GLU A 64 12.98 3.69 12.92
N ARG A 65 13.59 3.01 13.90
CA ARG A 65 13.79 1.56 13.86
C ARG A 65 12.47 0.82 13.74
N PHE A 66 11.47 1.25 14.51
CA PHE A 66 10.12 0.68 14.47
C PHE A 66 9.49 0.84 13.09
N VAL A 67 9.47 2.06 12.55
CA VAL A 67 8.87 2.37 11.25
C VAL A 67 9.56 1.59 10.14
N ARG A 68 10.91 1.50 10.18
CA ARG A 68 11.69 0.72 9.22
C ARG A 68 11.29 -0.75 9.23
N ASN A 69 11.27 -1.39 10.41
CA ASN A 69 10.87 -2.79 10.54
C ASN A 69 9.43 -3.04 10.11
N TYR A 70 8.54 -2.09 10.39
CA TYR A 70 7.15 -2.15 9.94
C TYR A 70 7.04 -2.11 8.41
N VAL A 71 7.75 -1.18 7.75
CA VAL A 71 7.80 -1.07 6.28
C VAL A 71 8.40 -2.33 5.65
N GLU A 72 9.48 -2.88 6.19
CA GLU A 72 10.06 -4.13 5.68
C GLU A 72 9.08 -5.31 5.80
N THR A 73 8.32 -5.37 6.89
CA THR A 73 7.24 -6.36 7.06
C THR A 73 6.14 -6.18 6.00
N LEU A 74 5.72 -4.94 5.74
CA LEU A 74 4.72 -4.64 4.72
C LEU A 74 5.21 -5.01 3.32
N LYS A 75 6.47 -4.72 2.99
CA LYS A 75 7.08 -5.10 1.71
C LYS A 75 7.11 -6.61 1.52
N ALA A 76 7.55 -7.36 2.54
CA ALA A 76 7.58 -8.81 2.49
C ALA A 76 6.18 -9.39 2.27
N ARG A 77 5.14 -8.84 2.92
CA ARG A 77 3.75 -9.26 2.71
C ARG A 77 3.21 -8.88 1.33
N ALA A 78 3.60 -7.72 0.81
CA ALA A 78 3.14 -7.24 -0.49
C ALA A 78 3.74 -8.03 -1.67
N PHE A 79 5.02 -8.43 -1.58
CA PHE A 79 5.78 -8.94 -2.72
C PHE A 79 6.52 -10.26 -2.48
N GLY A 80 6.47 -10.83 -1.27
CA GLY A 80 7.23 -12.02 -0.87
C GLY A 80 6.61 -13.38 -1.26
N GLY A 81 5.55 -13.38 -2.08
CA GLY A 81 5.01 -14.59 -2.68
C GLY A 81 4.29 -15.56 -1.72
N GLN A 82 3.18 -15.15 -1.07
CA GLN A 82 1.99 -16.02 -0.87
C GLN A 82 0.77 -15.32 -0.23
N ALA A 83 -0.40 -15.86 -0.62
CA ALA A 83 -1.79 -15.74 -0.15
C ALA A 83 -2.45 -14.35 -0.16
N ALA A 84 -3.29 -14.15 -1.20
CA ALA A 84 -4.35 -13.16 -1.19
C ALA A 84 -5.16 -13.29 0.11
N VAL A 85 -5.15 -12.24 0.93
CA VAL A 85 -6.20 -12.07 1.94
C VAL A 85 -7.51 -12.02 1.16
N PRO A 86 -8.48 -12.92 1.40
CA PRO A 86 -9.75 -12.85 0.70
C PRO A 86 -10.30 -11.45 0.93
N ALA A 87 -10.63 -10.76 -0.15
CA ALA A 87 -11.28 -9.46 -0.08
C ALA A 87 -12.54 -9.65 0.77
N ALA A 88 -12.54 -9.11 1.98
CA ALA A 88 -13.74 -9.10 2.81
C ALA A 88 -14.79 -8.32 2.03
N GLU A 89 -15.83 -9.01 1.54
CA GLU A 89 -17.02 -8.39 0.99
C GLU A 89 -17.65 -7.50 2.06
N ARG A 90 -17.61 -6.18 1.85
CA ARG A 90 -18.74 -5.26 2.00
C ARG A 90 -18.40 -3.85 1.53
#